data_AF-A0A848TD13-F1
#
_entry.id   AF-A0A848TD13-F1
#
_cell.length_a   1.000
_cell.length_b   1.000
_cell.length_c   1.000
_cell.angle_alpha   90.00
_cell.angle_beta   90.00
_cell.angle_gamma   90.00
#
_symmetry.space_group_name_H-M   'P 1'
#
loop_
_entity.id
_entity.type
_entity.pdbx_description
1 polymer ?
#
loop_
_entity_poly.entity_id
_entity_poly.type
_entity_poly.pdbx_seq_one_letter_code
_entity_poly.pdbx_strand_id
1 'polypeptide(L)'
;IKGNHNAMLSGKAAAEHAYAALQAGRSGDTLEEYDTELKEGPVGKDLKKVRNVKPLWSNNGLMTSLVLGGFDMWTNTLGFSLLGTKKHRKSDAEATGEAANFEPIDYPKPDGKLSFDRLTNVSFSFTNHEESQPAHLKLKDPSVPIDVNVPKYAEPAQRYCPAGVYEVVDDKFVINFQNCVHCKTCDIKDPSQNIVWTVPQGGDGPNYPNM
;
A
#
# COMPACT_ATOMS: atom_id res chain seq x y z
N ILE A 1 -1.19 -3.03 15.41
CA ILE A 1 -1.28 -4.35 14.73
C ILE A 1 0.06 -4.63 14.10
N LYS A 2 0.57 -5.85 14.23
CA LYS A 2 1.70 -6.35 13.43
C LYS A 2 1.14 -7.34 12.40
N GLY A 3 1.66 -7.34 11.18
CA GLY A 3 1.11 -8.14 10.08
C GLY A 3 1.67 -9.56 10.03
N ASN A 4 2.95 -9.75 10.35
CA ASN A 4 3.68 -10.98 10.05
C ASN A 4 3.11 -12.22 10.74
N HIS A 5 2.76 -12.13 12.03
CA HIS A 5 2.20 -13.28 12.75
C HIS A 5 0.83 -13.69 12.18
N ASN A 6 -0.01 -12.72 11.83
CA ASN A 6 -1.30 -13.00 11.20
C ASN A 6 -1.13 -13.57 9.78
N ALA A 7 -0.14 -13.10 9.03
CA ALA A 7 0.20 -13.67 7.72
C ALA A 7 0.63 -15.15 7.86
N MET A 8 1.53 -15.46 8.79
CA MET A 8 1.96 -16.85 9.08
C MET A 8 0.78 -17.74 9.49
N LEU A 9 -0.08 -17.26 10.39
CA LEU A 9 -1.28 -18.00 10.81
C LEU A 9 -2.24 -18.23 9.65
N SER A 10 -2.46 -17.23 8.80
CA SER A 10 -3.33 -17.37 7.62
C SER A 10 -2.77 -18.36 6.59
N GLY A 11 -1.46 -18.37 6.38
CA GLY A 11 -0.79 -19.32 5.48
C GLY A 11 -0.87 -20.76 6.00
N LYS A 12 -0.69 -20.94 7.31
CA LYS A 12 -0.89 -22.23 7.98
C LYS A 12 -2.33 -22.72 7.80
N ALA A 13 -3.32 -21.88 8.14
CA ALA A 13 -4.73 -22.26 8.03
C ALA A 13 -5.10 -22.62 6.58
N ALA A 14 -4.65 -21.83 5.60
CA ALA A 14 -4.87 -22.14 4.18
C ALA A 14 -4.29 -23.52 3.80
N ALA A 15 -3.08 -23.84 4.27
CA ALA A 15 -2.44 -25.13 4.00
C ALA A 15 -3.20 -26.31 4.65
N GLU A 16 -3.64 -26.16 5.89
CA GLU A 16 -4.40 -27.21 6.61
C GLU A 16 -5.73 -27.51 5.94
N HIS A 17 -6.49 -26.46 5.55
CA HIS A 17 -7.77 -26.63 4.85
C HIS A 17 -7.61 -27.14 3.42
N ALA A 18 -6.59 -26.66 2.69
CA ALA A 18 -6.29 -27.19 1.36
C ALA A 18 -5.90 -28.67 1.43
N TYR A 19 -5.09 -29.07 2.41
CA TYR A 19 -4.72 -30.46 2.61
C TYR A 19 -5.94 -31.34 2.91
N ALA A 20 -6.81 -30.91 3.83
CA ALA A 20 -8.05 -31.63 4.14
C ALA A 20 -8.97 -31.78 2.92
N ALA A 21 -9.10 -30.74 2.11
CA ALA A 21 -9.89 -30.78 0.88
C ALA A 21 -9.33 -31.76 -0.15
N LEU A 22 -8.00 -31.78 -0.34
CA LEU A 22 -7.33 -32.74 -1.21
C LEU A 22 -7.52 -34.19 -0.74
N GLN A 23 -7.43 -34.44 0.57
CA GLN A 23 -7.70 -35.77 1.15
C GLN A 23 -9.16 -36.22 0.93
N ALA A 24 -10.09 -35.26 0.90
CA ALA A 24 -11.49 -35.51 0.57
C ALA A 24 -11.76 -35.64 -0.95
N GLY A 25 -10.74 -35.56 -1.80
CA GLY A 25 -10.89 -35.64 -3.27
C GLY A 25 -11.54 -34.40 -3.90
N ARG A 26 -11.57 -33.27 -3.18
CA ARG A 26 -12.10 -31.99 -3.70
C ARG A 26 -11.12 -31.39 -4.71
N SER A 27 -11.64 -30.64 -5.69
CA SER A 27 -10.83 -29.93 -6.68
C SER A 27 -11.61 -28.78 -7.32
N GLY A 28 -10.91 -27.69 -7.66
CA GLY A 28 -11.48 -26.56 -8.38
C GLY A 28 -12.56 -25.79 -7.64
N ASP A 29 -12.65 -25.95 -6.31
CA ASP A 29 -13.69 -25.41 -5.46
C ASP A 29 -13.14 -24.45 -4.38
N THR A 30 -14.05 -23.85 -3.60
CA THR A 30 -13.72 -22.84 -2.59
C THR A 30 -13.53 -23.47 -1.22
N LEU A 31 -12.49 -23.05 -0.50
CA LEU A 31 -12.21 -23.49 0.88
C LEU A 31 -12.97 -22.60 1.88
N GLU A 32 -14.26 -22.85 2.06
CA GLU A 32 -15.13 -22.08 2.98
C GLU A 32 -14.68 -22.17 4.45
N GLU A 33 -14.14 -23.32 4.85
CA GLU A 33 -13.65 -23.54 6.21
C GLU A 33 -12.43 -22.67 6.52
N TYR A 34 -11.59 -22.39 5.52
CA TYR A 34 -10.47 -21.45 5.65
C TYR A 34 -10.95 -20.01 5.89
N ASP A 35 -11.93 -19.54 5.13
CA ASP A 35 -12.49 -18.19 5.30
C ASP A 35 -13.13 -18.03 6.69
N THR A 36 -13.85 -19.06 7.15
CA THR A 36 -14.44 -19.12 8.49
C THR A 36 -13.36 -19.02 9.58
N GLU A 37 -12.30 -19.85 9.49
CA GLU A 37 -11.21 -19.80 10.45
C GLU A 37 -10.46 -18.46 10.43
N LEU A 38 -10.27 -17.85 9.26
CA LEU A 38 -9.60 -16.56 9.16
C LEU A 38 -10.38 -15.46 9.89
N LYS A 39 -11.72 -15.47 9.77
CA LYS A 39 -12.62 -14.48 10.38
C LYS A 39 -12.86 -14.70 11.86
N GLU A 40 -12.95 -15.95 12.31
CA GLU A 40 -13.34 -16.30 13.69
C GLU A 40 -12.18 -16.78 14.56
N GLY A 41 -11.10 -17.22 13.93
CA GLY A 41 -9.89 -17.73 14.57
C GLY A 41 -8.97 -16.64 15.10
N PRO A 42 -7.69 -16.98 15.36
CA PRO A 42 -6.73 -16.06 15.97
C PRO A 42 -6.55 -14.74 15.20
N VAL A 43 -6.53 -14.79 13.86
CA VAL A 43 -6.35 -13.60 13.00
C VAL A 43 -7.51 -12.63 13.15
N GLY A 44 -8.75 -13.10 12.92
CA GLY A 44 -9.94 -12.27 13.06
C GLY A 44 -10.12 -11.71 14.47
N LYS A 45 -9.85 -12.52 15.51
CA LYS A 45 -9.88 -12.06 16.91
C LYS A 45 -8.84 -10.98 17.21
N ASP A 46 -7.64 -11.06 16.64
CA ASP A 46 -6.60 -10.03 16.80
C ASP A 46 -7.02 -8.71 16.12
N LEU A 47 -7.43 -8.79 14.84
CA LEU A 47 -7.82 -7.62 14.05
C LEU A 47 -9.09 -6.93 14.58
N LYS A 48 -10.06 -7.69 15.09
CA LYS A 48 -11.33 -7.16 15.60
C LYS A 48 -11.14 -6.18 16.75
N LYS A 49 -10.12 -6.38 17.60
CA LYS A 49 -9.85 -5.55 18.77
C LYS A 49 -9.52 -4.09 18.46
N VAL A 50 -9.04 -3.85 17.24
CA VAL A 50 -8.34 -2.63 16.83
C VAL A 50 -8.98 -2.02 15.57
N ARG A 51 -10.05 -2.64 15.07
CA ARG A 51 -10.74 -2.31 13.81
C ARG A 51 -11.17 -0.85 13.68
N ASN A 52 -11.41 -0.16 14.79
CA ASN A 52 -11.93 1.21 14.79
C ASN A 52 -10.85 2.30 14.84
N VAL A 53 -9.59 1.96 15.16
CA VAL A 53 -8.53 2.96 15.34
C VAL A 53 -8.26 3.73 14.02
N LYS A 54 -7.91 3.03 12.94
CA LYS A 54 -7.60 3.71 11.67
C LYS A 54 -8.80 4.43 11.02
N PRO A 55 -10.03 3.88 11.00
CA PRO A 55 -11.19 4.62 10.51
C PRO A 55 -11.45 5.91 11.29
N LEU A 56 -11.34 5.90 12.63
CA LEU A 56 -11.51 7.11 13.45
C LEU A 56 -10.45 8.14 13.13
N TRP A 57 -9.19 7.74 12.96
CA TRP A 57 -8.14 8.67 12.55
C TRP A 57 -8.45 9.28 11.18
N SER A 58 -8.73 8.44 10.19
CA SER A 58 -8.91 8.89 8.81
C SER A 58 -10.12 9.84 8.65
N ASN A 59 -11.16 9.65 9.45
CA ASN A 59 -12.41 10.41 9.34
C ASN A 59 -12.51 11.60 10.32
N ASN A 60 -11.81 11.55 11.45
CA ASN A 60 -11.99 12.49 12.57
C ASN A 60 -10.67 13.04 13.13
N GLY A 61 -9.52 12.65 12.59
CA GLY A 61 -8.21 13.12 13.00
C GLY A 61 -7.56 12.30 14.12
N LEU A 62 -6.27 12.57 14.34
CA LEU A 62 -5.42 11.80 15.25
C LEU A 62 -5.93 11.84 16.70
N MET A 63 -6.27 13.03 17.22
CA MET A 63 -6.71 13.18 18.62
C MET A 63 -7.97 12.37 18.94
N THR A 64 -8.97 12.44 18.06
CA THR A 64 -10.18 11.63 18.21
C THR A 64 -9.87 10.14 18.18
N SER A 65 -8.98 9.69 17.30
CA SER A 65 -8.55 8.30 17.25
C SER A 65 -7.81 7.85 18.51
N LEU A 66 -6.96 8.69 19.10
CA LEU A 66 -6.22 8.33 20.30
C LEU A 66 -7.17 8.14 21.49
N VAL A 67 -8.11 9.07 21.68
CA VAL A 67 -9.06 9.01 22.79
C VAL A 67 -10.12 7.94 22.55
N LEU A 68 -10.93 8.07 21.50
CA LEU A 68 -12.06 7.16 21.26
C LEU A 68 -11.62 5.81 20.72
N GLY A 69 -10.61 5.77 19.86
CA GLY A 69 -10.08 4.51 19.34
C GLY A 69 -9.31 3.74 20.41
N GLY A 70 -8.55 4.42 21.27
CA GLY A 70 -7.90 3.79 22.43
C GLY A 70 -8.92 3.23 23.43
N PHE A 71 -9.96 4.00 23.75
CA PHE A 71 -11.03 3.55 24.64
C PHE A 71 -11.81 2.37 24.05
N ASP A 72 -12.20 2.42 22.78
CA ASP A 72 -12.89 1.32 22.12
C ASP A 72 -12.01 0.06 22.05
N MET A 73 -10.71 0.20 21.74
CA MET A 73 -9.76 -0.92 21.77
C MET A 73 -9.65 -1.57 23.15
N TRP A 74 -9.64 -0.76 24.22
CA TRP A 74 -9.66 -1.27 25.60
C TRP A 74 -10.94 -2.07 25.88
N THR A 75 -12.13 -1.54 25.52
CA THR A 75 -13.39 -2.29 25.68
C THR A 75 -13.44 -3.56 24.85
N ASN A 76 -12.86 -3.57 23.65
CA ASN A 76 -12.79 -4.78 22.81
C ASN A 76 -11.91 -5.87 23.44
N THR A 77 -10.94 -5.49 24.28
CA THR A 77 -10.17 -6.46 25.06
C THR A 77 -11.05 -7.16 26.10
N LEU A 78 -12.11 -6.50 26.58
CA LEU A 78 -13.14 -7.07 27.46
C LEU A 78 -14.26 -7.79 26.69
N GLY A 79 -14.16 -7.90 25.37
CA GLY A 79 -15.07 -8.68 24.53
C GLY A 79 -16.24 -7.91 23.90
N PHE A 80 -16.32 -6.59 24.06
CA PHE A 80 -17.38 -5.77 23.46
C PHE A 80 -16.87 -4.45 22.89
N SER A 81 -17.67 -3.78 22.04
CA SER A 81 -17.32 -2.48 21.46
C SER A 81 -18.50 -1.54 21.59
N LEU A 82 -18.26 -0.34 22.13
CA LEU A 82 -19.30 0.69 22.29
C LEU A 82 -19.52 1.51 21.02
N LEU A 83 -18.55 1.50 20.10
CA LEU A 83 -18.60 2.27 18.86
C LEU A 83 -19.08 1.47 17.64
N GLY A 84 -19.36 0.18 17.83
CA GLY A 84 -19.70 -0.76 16.77
C GLY A 84 -18.52 -1.01 15.83
N THR A 85 -18.77 -1.07 14.52
CA THR A 85 -17.71 -1.15 13.51
C THR A 85 -17.76 0.10 12.64
N LYS A 86 -16.69 0.89 12.65
CA LYS A 86 -16.52 2.09 11.82
C LYS A 86 -15.95 1.72 10.46
N LYS A 87 -16.34 2.46 9.42
CA LYS A 87 -15.89 2.27 8.04
C LYS A 87 -14.98 3.41 7.59
N HIS A 88 -14.07 3.11 6.68
CA HIS A 88 -13.39 4.13 5.88
C HIS A 88 -14.40 4.82 4.95
N ARG A 89 -14.17 6.10 4.65
CA ARG A 89 -15.08 6.91 3.81
C ARG A 89 -14.57 7.13 2.38
N LYS A 90 -13.26 7.09 2.19
CA LYS A 90 -12.56 7.33 0.92
C LYS A 90 -11.48 6.28 0.74
N SER A 91 -11.16 5.96 -0.50
CA SER A 91 -9.90 5.30 -0.85
C SER A 91 -8.70 6.22 -0.61
N ASP A 92 -7.49 5.65 -0.61
CA ASP A 92 -6.27 6.44 -0.47
C ASP A 92 -6.05 7.37 -1.68
N ALA A 93 -6.46 6.96 -2.89
CA ALA A 93 -6.45 7.80 -4.09
C ALA A 93 -7.40 9.02 -3.97
N GLU A 94 -8.65 8.79 -3.57
CA GLU A 94 -9.67 9.85 -3.38
C GLU A 94 -9.34 10.81 -2.22
N ALA A 95 -8.43 10.41 -1.33
CA ALA A 95 -7.93 11.28 -0.27
C ALA A 95 -6.91 12.32 -0.77
N THR A 96 -6.45 12.25 -2.03
CA THR A 96 -5.59 13.28 -2.64
C THR A 96 -6.43 14.48 -3.09
N GLY A 97 -6.15 15.65 -2.54
CA GLY A 97 -6.83 16.89 -2.95
C GLY A 97 -6.11 17.60 -4.10
N GLU A 98 -6.82 18.51 -4.77
CA GLU A 98 -6.26 19.31 -5.87
C GLU A 98 -5.18 20.27 -5.38
N ALA A 99 -4.10 20.41 -6.14
CA ALA A 99 -2.92 21.15 -5.73
C ALA A 99 -3.22 22.63 -5.40
N ALA A 100 -4.18 23.25 -6.09
CA ALA A 100 -4.59 24.63 -5.86
C ALA A 100 -5.15 24.90 -4.45
N ASN A 101 -5.55 23.85 -3.71
CA ASN A 101 -6.10 23.97 -2.36
C ASN A 101 -5.05 23.79 -1.25
N PHE A 102 -3.76 23.66 -1.59
CA PHE A 102 -2.69 23.41 -0.65
C PHE A 102 -1.47 24.30 -0.92
N GLU A 103 -0.78 24.69 0.15
CA GLU A 103 0.51 25.35 0.05
C GLU A 103 1.62 24.30 -0.22
N PRO A 104 2.55 24.56 -1.15
CA PRO A 104 3.72 23.71 -1.34
C PRO A 104 4.55 23.61 -0.06
N ILE A 105 4.97 22.40 0.29
CA ILE A 105 5.88 22.16 1.41
C ILE A 105 7.32 22.35 0.91
N ASP A 106 8.06 23.26 1.53
CA ASP A 106 9.50 23.44 1.28
C ASP A 106 10.30 22.46 2.15
N TYR A 107 10.82 21.41 1.52
CA TYR A 107 11.65 20.41 2.20
C TYR A 107 13.13 20.83 2.18
N PRO A 108 13.84 20.78 3.32
CA PRO A 108 15.27 21.04 3.35
C PRO A 108 16.05 20.12 2.41
N LYS A 109 17.12 20.65 1.82
CA LYS A 109 18.06 19.84 1.03
C LYS A 109 18.73 18.78 1.91
N PRO A 110 19.00 17.58 1.37
CA PRO A 110 19.68 16.54 2.11
C PRO A 110 21.10 16.98 2.50
N ASP A 111 21.53 16.59 3.71
CA ASP A 111 22.84 16.93 4.29
C ASP A 111 23.93 15.88 4.00
N GLY A 112 23.57 14.74 3.41
CA GLY A 112 24.47 13.63 3.09
C GLY A 112 24.97 12.86 4.32
N LYS A 113 24.37 13.07 5.50
CA LYS A 113 24.75 12.41 6.76
C LYS A 113 23.57 11.76 7.45
N LEU A 114 22.52 12.54 7.74
CA LEU A 114 21.26 12.06 8.31
C LEU A 114 20.16 11.97 7.27
N SER A 115 20.29 12.72 6.18
CA SER A 115 19.34 12.83 5.08
C SER A 115 20.08 12.74 3.75
N PHE A 116 19.51 11.97 2.83
CA PHE A 116 20.11 11.67 1.53
C PHE A 116 19.10 11.95 0.44
N ASP A 117 19.60 12.23 -0.76
CA ASP A 117 18.72 12.30 -1.92
C ASP A 117 18.15 10.93 -2.27
N ARG A 118 17.08 10.94 -3.06
CA ARG A 118 16.34 9.74 -3.41
C ARG A 118 17.17 8.73 -4.21
N LEU A 119 18.04 9.16 -5.12
CA LEU A 119 18.82 8.26 -5.96
C LEU A 119 19.91 7.55 -5.16
N THR A 120 20.56 8.26 -4.23
CA THR A 120 21.47 7.63 -3.26
C THR A 120 20.76 6.52 -2.48
N ASN A 121 19.53 6.77 -1.98
CA ASN A 121 18.77 5.74 -1.27
C ASN A 121 18.35 4.56 -2.17
N VAL A 122 17.98 4.81 -3.43
CA VAL A 122 17.66 3.73 -4.38
C VAL A 122 18.86 2.82 -4.59
N SER A 123 20.08 3.36 -4.66
CA SER A 123 21.29 2.53 -4.81
C SER A 123 21.47 1.52 -3.67
N PHE A 124 21.09 1.86 -2.44
CA PHE A 124 21.15 0.96 -1.28
C PHE A 124 20.07 -0.12 -1.28
N SER A 125 19.03 0.00 -2.11
CA SER A 125 18.05 -1.07 -2.31
C SER A 125 18.58 -2.19 -3.20
N PHE A 126 19.70 -1.95 -3.90
CA PHE A 126 20.23 -2.82 -4.96
C PHE A 126 19.16 -3.22 -5.99
N THR A 127 18.14 -2.38 -6.17
CA THR A 127 17.09 -2.64 -7.15
C THR A 127 17.64 -2.50 -8.55
N ASN A 128 17.30 -3.45 -9.41
CA ASN A 128 17.64 -3.40 -10.81
C ASN A 128 16.62 -4.18 -11.63
N HIS A 129 16.46 -3.78 -12.89
CA HIS A 129 15.65 -4.49 -13.87
C HIS A 129 16.39 -4.54 -15.20
N GLU A 130 16.17 -5.59 -15.98
CA GLU A 130 16.67 -5.64 -17.36
C GLU A 130 16.08 -4.48 -18.20
N GLU A 131 16.92 -3.76 -18.96
CA GLU A 131 16.56 -2.51 -19.65
C GLU A 131 15.67 -2.69 -20.89
N SER A 132 15.82 -3.81 -21.60
CA SER A 132 15.09 -4.08 -22.83
C SER A 132 13.69 -4.67 -22.60
N GLN A 133 13.33 -4.94 -21.34
CA GLN A 133 12.00 -5.43 -20.98
C GLN A 133 10.97 -4.30 -21.03
N PRO A 134 9.69 -4.62 -21.30
CA PRO A 134 8.63 -3.63 -21.22
C PRO A 134 8.44 -3.14 -19.78
N ALA A 135 8.18 -1.84 -19.61
CA ALA A 135 7.86 -1.27 -18.32
C ALA A 135 6.69 -2.01 -17.67
N HIS A 136 6.92 -2.53 -16.46
CA HIS A 136 5.90 -3.23 -15.68
C HIS A 136 4.90 -2.29 -15.00
N LEU A 137 5.14 -0.97 -15.10
CA LEU A 137 4.27 0.11 -14.65
C LEU A 137 3.54 0.65 -15.88
N LYS A 138 2.29 0.22 -16.05
CA LYS A 138 1.49 0.55 -17.23
C LYS A 138 0.56 1.70 -16.94
N LEU A 139 0.23 2.48 -17.97
CA LEU A 139 -0.83 3.49 -17.91
C LEU A 139 -2.06 2.93 -18.62
N LYS A 140 -3.25 3.08 -18.02
CA LYS A 140 -4.51 2.79 -18.72
C LYS A 140 -4.71 3.79 -19.87
N ASP A 141 -4.35 5.05 -19.62
CA ASP A 141 -4.34 6.14 -20.59
C ASP A 141 -3.02 6.95 -20.46
N PRO A 142 -2.17 6.96 -21.50
CA PRO A 142 -0.92 7.73 -21.49
C PRO A 142 -1.07 9.25 -21.42
N SER A 143 -2.26 9.80 -21.71
CA SER A 143 -2.47 11.26 -21.73
C SER A 143 -2.77 11.83 -20.33
N VAL A 144 -3.38 11.03 -19.46
CA VAL A 144 -3.84 11.43 -18.11
C VAL A 144 -2.75 12.07 -17.24
N PRO A 145 -1.49 11.59 -17.19
CA PRO A 145 -0.47 12.25 -16.38
C PRO A 145 -0.29 13.73 -16.73
N ILE A 146 -0.25 14.05 -18.03
CA ILE A 146 -0.03 15.42 -18.51
C ILE A 146 -1.33 16.22 -18.53
N ASP A 147 -2.41 15.65 -19.09
CA ASP A 147 -3.65 16.38 -19.31
C ASP A 147 -4.47 16.58 -18.04
N VAL A 148 -4.30 15.72 -17.03
CA VAL A 148 -5.09 15.71 -15.79
C VAL A 148 -4.22 15.88 -14.56
N ASN A 149 -3.25 14.99 -14.34
CA ASN A 149 -2.55 14.94 -13.06
C ASN A 149 -1.61 16.13 -12.85
N VAL A 150 -0.86 16.56 -13.86
CA VAL A 150 -0.04 17.78 -13.79
C VAL A 150 -0.88 19.01 -13.43
N PRO A 151 -1.93 19.41 -14.19
CA PRO A 151 -2.67 20.62 -13.88
C PRO A 151 -3.50 20.55 -12.60
N LYS A 152 -4.08 19.38 -12.27
CA LYS A 152 -5.02 19.26 -11.14
C LYS A 152 -4.34 18.90 -9.82
N TYR A 153 -3.31 18.05 -9.86
CA TYR A 153 -2.68 17.47 -8.68
C TYR A 153 -1.18 17.73 -8.60
N ALA A 154 -0.62 18.54 -9.51
CA ALA A 154 0.81 18.80 -9.64
C ALA A 154 1.64 17.50 -9.77
N GLU A 155 1.09 16.51 -10.50
CA GLU A 155 1.63 15.16 -10.74
C GLU A 155 2.32 14.53 -9.50
N PRO A 156 1.53 14.00 -8.55
CA PRO A 156 2.02 13.55 -7.26
C PRO A 156 2.92 12.31 -7.34
N ALA A 157 2.95 11.58 -8.46
CA ALA A 157 3.83 10.41 -8.62
C ALA A 157 5.31 10.76 -8.49
N GLN A 158 5.67 12.00 -8.85
CA GLN A 158 7.02 12.53 -8.68
C GLN A 158 7.44 12.65 -7.21
N ARG A 159 6.48 12.64 -6.27
CA ARG A 159 6.72 12.84 -4.83
C ARG A 159 6.44 11.58 -3.99
N TYR A 160 5.31 10.92 -4.20
CA TYR A 160 4.98 9.71 -3.42
C TYR A 160 5.81 8.50 -3.83
N CYS A 161 6.39 8.50 -5.04
CA CYS A 161 7.23 7.40 -5.48
C CYS A 161 8.54 7.42 -4.66
N PRO A 162 8.82 6.37 -3.87
CA PRO A 162 10.00 6.35 -3.02
C PRO A 162 11.30 6.20 -3.82
N ALA A 163 11.21 5.86 -5.12
CA ALA A 163 12.35 5.50 -5.94
C ALA A 163 12.57 6.39 -7.18
N GLY A 164 11.79 7.47 -7.34
CA GLY A 164 11.98 8.39 -8.46
C GLY A 164 11.75 7.76 -9.83
N VAL A 165 10.80 6.84 -9.90
CA VAL A 165 10.41 6.18 -11.15
C VAL A 165 9.70 7.13 -12.10
N TYR A 166 8.96 8.11 -11.58
CA TYR A 166 8.14 9.01 -12.39
C TYR A 166 8.71 10.43 -12.36
N GLU A 167 8.81 11.04 -13.53
CA GLU A 167 9.21 12.43 -13.72
C GLU A 167 8.46 13.05 -14.90
N VAL A 168 8.35 14.38 -14.89
CA VAL A 168 7.87 15.15 -16.04
C VAL A 168 9.04 15.93 -16.61
N VAL A 169 9.44 15.60 -17.84
CA VAL A 169 10.56 16.21 -18.57
C VAL A 169 10.04 16.74 -19.90
N ASP A 170 10.24 18.03 -20.17
CA ASP A 170 9.78 18.70 -21.41
C ASP A 170 8.31 18.37 -21.76
N ASP A 171 7.41 18.52 -20.78
CA ASP A 171 5.98 18.21 -20.86
C ASP A 171 5.65 16.74 -21.21
N LYS A 172 6.58 15.81 -20.95
CA LYS A 172 6.38 14.37 -21.12
C LYS A 172 6.50 13.63 -19.80
N PHE A 173 5.58 12.71 -19.57
CA PHE A 173 5.64 11.81 -18.43
C PHE A 173 6.56 10.63 -18.74
N VAL A 174 7.65 10.52 -17.99
CA VAL A 174 8.69 9.49 -18.15
C VAL A 174 8.61 8.48 -17.01
N ILE A 175 8.75 7.20 -17.36
CA ILE A 175 8.71 6.07 -16.41
C ILE A 175 10.06 5.34 -16.42
N ASN A 176 10.91 5.67 -15.45
CA ASN A 176 12.20 5.04 -15.17
C ASN A 176 12.01 3.74 -14.38
N PHE A 177 11.34 2.75 -15.00
CA PHE A 177 10.86 1.55 -14.30
C PHE A 177 11.97 0.71 -13.65
N GLN A 178 13.23 0.83 -14.11
CA GLN A 178 14.36 0.12 -13.53
C GLN A 178 14.61 0.46 -12.06
N ASN A 179 14.25 1.67 -11.64
CA ASN A 179 14.37 2.11 -10.25
C ASN A 179 13.27 1.53 -9.35
N CYS A 180 12.25 0.84 -9.89
CA CYS A 180 11.10 0.43 -9.11
C CYS A 180 11.49 -0.50 -7.95
N VAL A 181 11.00 -0.22 -6.74
CA VAL A 181 11.23 -1.06 -5.54
C VAL A 181 10.02 -1.90 -5.16
N HIS A 182 9.05 -2.02 -6.08
CA HIS A 182 7.86 -2.88 -5.96
C HIS A 182 6.94 -2.57 -4.77
N CYS A 183 7.03 -1.36 -4.20
CA CYS A 183 6.23 -0.92 -3.05
C CYS A 183 4.72 -0.82 -3.31
N LYS A 184 4.28 -0.81 -4.58
CA LYS A 184 2.88 -0.65 -5.04
C LYS A 184 2.22 0.70 -4.74
N THR A 185 2.91 1.66 -4.13
CA THR A 185 2.33 2.98 -3.79
C THR A 185 1.68 3.67 -4.99
N CYS A 186 2.27 3.61 -6.17
CA CYS A 186 1.76 4.27 -7.37
C CYS A 186 0.41 3.71 -7.85
N ASP A 187 0.22 2.39 -7.75
CA ASP A 187 -1.04 1.70 -8.06
C ASP A 187 -2.17 2.11 -7.09
N ILE A 188 -1.81 2.39 -5.84
CA ILE A 188 -2.75 2.73 -4.75
C ILE A 188 -3.08 4.22 -4.69
N LYS A 189 -2.07 5.10 -4.90
CA LYS A 189 -2.14 6.52 -4.53
C LYS A 189 -2.37 7.48 -5.70
N ASP A 190 -2.26 6.99 -6.94
CA ASP A 190 -2.59 7.79 -8.12
C ASP A 190 -4.05 8.28 -8.03
N PRO A 191 -4.31 9.60 -7.96
CA PRO A 191 -5.67 10.14 -7.85
C PRO A 191 -6.55 9.79 -9.06
N SER A 192 -5.96 9.51 -10.21
CA SER A 192 -6.67 9.11 -11.43
C SER A 192 -6.81 7.59 -11.57
N GLN A 193 -6.19 6.81 -10.66
CA GLN A 193 -6.16 5.34 -10.71
C GLN A 193 -5.78 4.81 -12.11
N ASN A 194 -4.82 5.49 -12.74
CA ASN A 194 -4.38 5.29 -14.11
C ASN A 194 -3.15 4.36 -14.19
N ILE A 195 -2.26 4.43 -13.19
CA ILE A 195 -1.12 3.54 -13.09
C ILE A 195 -1.57 2.13 -12.69
N VAL A 196 -1.09 1.12 -13.41
CA VAL A 196 -1.29 -0.31 -13.11
C VAL A 196 0.06 -0.98 -12.91
N TRP A 197 0.32 -1.45 -11.69
CA TRP A 197 1.50 -2.25 -11.40
C TRP A 197 1.31 -3.69 -11.86
N THR A 198 2.24 -4.19 -12.67
CA THR A 198 2.34 -5.60 -13.04
C THR A 198 3.68 -6.18 -12.61
N VAL A 199 3.79 -7.51 -12.57
CA VAL A 199 5.06 -8.18 -12.25
C VAL A 199 6.05 -7.98 -13.40
N PRO A 200 7.31 -7.57 -13.14
CA PRO A 200 8.39 -7.60 -14.12
C PRO A 200 8.87 -9.04 -14.36
N GLN A 201 9.95 -9.18 -15.14
CA GLN A 201 10.67 -10.46 -15.24
C GLN A 201 11.10 -10.97 -13.86
N GLY A 202 11.06 -12.29 -13.68
CA GLY A 202 11.41 -12.93 -12.41
C GLY A 202 12.89 -12.77 -12.09
N GLY A 203 13.20 -12.36 -10.86
CA GLY A 203 14.57 -12.10 -10.40
C GLY A 203 14.94 -10.62 -10.37
N ASP A 204 14.16 -9.77 -11.02
CA ASP A 204 14.32 -8.31 -11.00
C ASP A 204 13.66 -7.67 -9.78
N GLY A 205 14.02 -6.41 -9.52
CA GLY A 205 13.53 -5.63 -8.39
C GLY A 205 14.55 -5.51 -7.27
N PRO A 206 14.09 -5.13 -6.07
CA PRO A 206 14.99 -4.86 -4.96
C PRO A 206 15.69 -6.13 -4.46
N ASN A 207 16.97 -5.99 -4.10
CA ASN A 207 17.74 -7.05 -3.45
C ASN A 207 18.06 -6.64 -2.01
N TYR A 208 17.19 -7.08 -1.11
CA TYR A 208 17.26 -6.76 0.32
C TYR A 208 17.86 -7.94 1.11
N PRO A 209 19.15 -7.93 1.46
CA PRO A 209 19.77 -9.08 2.12
C PRO A 209 19.29 -9.27 3.56
N ASN A 210 18.90 -8.19 4.26
CA ASN A 210 18.55 -8.21 5.69
C ASN A 210 17.51 -7.15 6.09
N MET A 211 16.60 -6.74 5.18
CA MET A 211 15.45 -5.89 5.57
C MET A 211 14.29 -6.71 6.12
#